data_AF-A0A2X3ITE5-F1
#
_entry.id   AF-A0A2X3ITE5-F1
#
_cell.length_a   1.000
_cell.length_b   1.000
_cell.length_c   1.000
_cell.angle_alpha   90.00
_cell.angle_beta   90.00
_cell.angle_gamma   90.00
#
_symmetry.space_group_name_H-M   'P 1'
#
loop_
_entity.id
_entity.type
_entity.pdbx_description
1 polymer ?
#
loop_
_entity_poly.entity_id
_entity_poly.type
_entity_poly.pdbx_seq_one_letter_code
_entity_poly.pdbx_strand_id
1 'polypeptide(L)'
;MPSPARPGGGDGHRINHADTVATLDRLGHRGSIVAFSRHGLLSRGNLSGAGATWPGDYQQGQPAPAPAPDPPRRRVCGAAGPELAGVLDAVRQQGQRIWQALSVADRQRFLRHLRHYWDVHRYRVAPQVAEVLEARQRTGSLQVQAARLLSISGEGETLCLTLARRGGGVQTLSVDHLILTTGPAHRALTDSQPFLQDLARRGLIRADALGMGLEVDSRSRAVAEPHVEALPVLVAGPAARGRFGELMGLPQVADHAADVATQALLTLGIPQDSRCPAY
;
A
#
# COMPACT_ATOMS: atom_id res chain seq x y z
N MET A 1 -29.62 -15.55 6.12
CA MET A 1 -29.39 -14.21 5.57
C MET A 1 -27.90 -13.92 5.63
N PRO A 2 -27.20 -13.75 4.51
CA PRO A 2 -25.80 -13.36 4.55
C PRO A 2 -25.73 -11.89 4.97
N SER A 3 -24.97 -11.62 6.04
CA SER A 3 -24.70 -10.26 6.52
C SER A 3 -24.07 -9.43 5.39
N PRO A 4 -24.55 -8.21 5.10
CA PRO A 4 -23.91 -7.36 4.11
C PRO A 4 -22.49 -7.08 4.58
N ALA A 5 -21.51 -7.56 3.81
CA ALA A 5 -20.10 -7.31 4.05
C ALA A 5 -19.91 -5.79 4.20
N ARG A 6 -19.59 -5.36 5.42
CA ARG A 6 -19.15 -3.97 5.65
C ARG A 6 -17.93 -3.78 4.75
N PRO A 7 -17.90 -2.76 3.87
CA PRO A 7 -16.71 -2.50 3.07
C PRO A 7 -15.58 -2.13 4.03
N GLY A 8 -14.74 -3.13 4.31
CA GLY A 8 -13.53 -2.99 5.11
C GLY A 8 -12.70 -1.89 4.47
N GLY A 9 -12.09 -1.05 5.31
CA GLY A 9 -11.22 0.01 4.86
C GLY A 9 -9.94 -0.55 4.24
N GLY A 10 -10.03 -1.10 3.03
CA GLY A 10 -8.92 -1.47 2.19
C GLY A 10 -8.47 -0.23 1.43
N ASP A 11 -7.24 0.19 1.71
CA ASP A 11 -6.58 1.27 1.01
C ASP A 11 -6.01 0.72 -0.31
N GLY A 12 -6.80 0.88 -1.37
CA GLY A 12 -6.50 0.28 -2.66
C GLY A 12 -5.24 0.79 -3.34
N HIS A 13 -4.49 -0.16 -3.90
CA HIS A 13 -3.40 0.15 -4.82
C HIS A 13 -3.97 0.87 -6.03
N ARG A 14 -3.64 2.15 -6.16
CA ARG A 14 -4.11 3.04 -7.23
C ARG A 14 -3.64 2.60 -8.62
N ILE A 15 -2.59 1.78 -8.71
CA ILE A 15 -2.12 1.19 -9.97
C ILE A 15 -3.15 0.19 -10.51
N ASN A 16 -3.75 -0.66 -9.67
CA ASN A 16 -4.71 -1.67 -10.13
C ASN A 16 -5.92 -1.04 -10.83
N HIS A 17 -6.38 0.12 -10.35
CA HIS A 17 -7.41 0.90 -11.05
C HIS A 17 -6.94 1.36 -12.43
N ALA A 18 -5.72 1.90 -12.53
CA ALA A 18 -5.18 2.35 -13.80
C ALA A 18 -5.02 1.19 -14.79
N ASP A 19 -4.54 0.03 -14.33
CA ASP A 19 -4.43 -1.19 -15.15
C ASP A 19 -5.81 -1.70 -15.59
N THR A 20 -6.82 -1.59 -14.71
CA THR A 20 -8.21 -1.94 -15.05
C THR A 20 -8.72 -1.06 -16.18
N VAL A 21 -8.58 0.27 -16.07
CA VAL A 21 -9.01 1.21 -17.12
C VAL A 21 -8.25 0.95 -18.42
N ALA A 22 -6.94 0.79 -18.36
CA ALA A 22 -6.12 0.49 -19.55
C ALA A 22 -6.49 -0.85 -20.20
N THR A 23 -6.84 -1.86 -19.39
CA THR A 23 -7.31 -3.15 -19.88
C THR A 23 -8.67 -3.03 -20.55
N LEU A 24 -9.62 -2.32 -19.95
CA LEU A 24 -10.94 -2.05 -20.55
C LEU A 24 -10.80 -1.29 -21.88
N ASP A 25 -9.91 -0.30 -21.94
CA ASP A 25 -9.61 0.44 -23.16
C ASP A 25 -9.08 -0.46 -24.27
N ARG A 26 -8.08 -1.30 -23.95
CA ARG A 26 -7.49 -2.28 -24.86
C ARG A 26 -8.50 -3.33 -25.35
N LEU A 27 -9.46 -3.70 -24.52
CA LEU A 27 -10.56 -4.62 -24.88
C LEU A 27 -11.69 -3.93 -25.66
N GLY A 28 -11.56 -2.64 -25.97
CA GLY A 28 -12.52 -1.92 -26.80
C GLY A 28 -13.74 -1.39 -26.04
N HIS A 29 -13.75 -1.39 -24.71
CA HIS A 29 -14.87 -0.85 -23.93
C HIS A 29 -15.10 0.63 -24.26
N ARG A 30 -16.33 1.00 -24.60
CA ARG A 30 -16.70 2.39 -24.97
C ARG A 30 -17.64 3.07 -23.96
N GLY A 31 -18.11 2.34 -22.95
CA GLY A 31 -18.96 2.88 -21.90
C GLY A 31 -18.25 3.91 -21.02
N SER A 32 -19.05 4.67 -20.26
CA SER A 32 -18.54 5.61 -19.27
C SER A 32 -17.99 4.88 -18.05
N ILE A 33 -16.83 5.31 -17.57
CA ILE A 33 -16.17 4.77 -16.37
C ILE A 33 -16.21 5.83 -15.27
N VAL A 34 -16.75 5.47 -14.11
CA VAL A 34 -16.66 6.30 -12.89
C VAL A 34 -15.71 5.65 -11.91
N ALA A 35 -14.55 6.28 -11.73
CA ALA A 35 -13.56 5.91 -10.74
C ALA A 35 -13.77 6.73 -9.47
N PHE A 36 -13.80 6.08 -8.30
CA PHE A 36 -13.93 6.80 -7.05
C PHE A 36 -13.05 6.24 -5.93
N SER A 37 -12.57 7.13 -5.07
CA SER A 37 -11.86 6.79 -3.84
C SER A 37 -12.07 7.90 -2.81
N ARG A 38 -11.77 7.67 -1.53
CA ARG A 38 -12.00 8.67 -0.46
C ARG A 38 -11.36 10.04 -0.76
N HIS A 39 -10.23 10.05 -1.46
CA HIS A 39 -9.47 11.26 -1.77
C HIS A 39 -9.53 11.69 -3.23
N GLY A 40 -10.01 10.83 -4.15
CA GLY A 40 -10.11 11.14 -5.58
C GLY A 40 -8.76 11.31 -6.28
N LEU A 41 -7.68 10.75 -5.73
CA LEU A 41 -6.33 10.90 -6.30
C LEU A 41 -5.96 9.69 -7.16
N LEU A 42 -5.43 9.97 -8.35
CA LEU A 42 -4.80 8.99 -9.23
C LEU A 42 -3.30 8.86 -8.94
N SER A 43 -2.75 7.67 -9.22
CA SER A 43 -1.30 7.47 -9.31
C SER A 43 -0.66 8.40 -10.35
N ARG A 44 0.55 8.90 -10.06
CA ARG A 44 1.32 9.69 -11.03
C ARG A 44 1.94 8.77 -12.09
N GLY A 45 2.11 9.27 -13.31
CA GLY A 45 2.94 8.60 -14.32
C GLY A 45 4.40 8.51 -13.87
N ASN A 46 5.16 7.56 -14.39
CA ASN A 46 6.62 7.49 -14.21
C ASN A 46 7.32 8.76 -14.71
N LEU A 47 8.44 9.15 -14.06
CA LEU A 47 9.24 10.30 -14.50
C LEU A 47 10.22 9.79 -15.54
N SER A 48 10.35 10.52 -16.63
CA SER A 48 11.51 10.46 -17.51
C SER A 48 12.56 11.45 -16.97
N GLY A 49 13.72 10.95 -16.53
CA GLY A 49 14.85 11.77 -16.08
C GLY A 49 15.56 11.24 -14.82
N ALA A 50 16.82 11.63 -14.63
CA ALA A 50 17.57 11.32 -13.41
C ALA A 50 16.97 12.08 -12.21
N GLY A 51 16.62 11.35 -11.16
CA GLY A 51 16.05 11.93 -9.95
C GLY A 51 17.04 12.84 -9.22
N ALA A 52 16.54 13.91 -8.59
CA ALA A 52 17.34 14.78 -7.75
C ALA A 52 17.96 13.98 -6.59
N THR A 53 19.26 14.15 -6.35
CA THR A 53 19.96 13.53 -5.21
C THR A 53 19.50 14.20 -3.93
N TRP A 54 18.93 13.42 -3.01
CA TRP A 54 18.56 13.90 -1.68
C TRP A 54 19.76 13.87 -0.74
N PRO A 55 20.14 15.00 -0.12
CA PRO A 55 21.32 15.08 0.74
C PRO A 55 21.07 14.66 2.19
N GLY A 56 19.83 14.33 2.57
CA GLY A 56 19.49 13.98 3.95
C GLY A 56 19.74 12.50 4.25
N ASP A 57 20.64 12.24 5.19
CA ASP A 57 20.86 10.91 5.75
C ASP A 57 20.06 10.74 7.06
N TYR A 58 19.20 9.71 7.12
CA TYR A 58 18.36 9.37 8.26
C TYR A 58 18.91 8.15 9.02
N GLN A 59 20.21 8.11 9.28
CA GLN A 59 20.90 7.04 10.01
C GLN A 59 20.21 6.65 11.33
N GLN A 60 19.54 7.59 12.00
CA GLN A 60 18.86 7.37 13.28
C GLN A 60 17.39 7.85 13.32
N GLY A 61 16.72 8.01 12.18
CA GLY A 61 15.31 8.45 12.14
C GLY A 61 15.06 9.92 12.51
N GLN A 62 16.10 10.65 12.91
CA GLN A 62 16.18 12.10 12.79
C GLN A 62 17.00 12.43 11.55
N PRO A 63 16.66 13.50 10.81
CA PRO A 63 17.57 13.97 9.77
C PRO A 63 18.89 14.31 10.44
N ALA A 64 19.99 13.66 10.05
CA ALA A 64 21.30 14.17 10.37
C ALA A 64 21.35 15.63 9.89
N PRO A 65 21.97 16.57 10.65
CA PRO A 65 22.18 17.91 10.15
C PRO A 65 23.10 17.79 8.93
N ALA A 66 22.52 17.74 7.74
CA ALA A 66 23.28 17.88 6.52
C ALA A 66 24.00 19.23 6.62
N PRO A 67 25.25 19.37 6.15
CA PRO A 67 25.92 20.66 6.02
C PRO A 67 25.27 21.58 4.97
N ALA A 68 24.06 21.23 4.50
CA ALA A 68 23.29 21.99 3.54
C ALA A 68 22.55 23.15 4.25
N PRO A 69 22.51 24.35 3.67
CA PRO A 69 21.95 25.54 4.32
C PRO A 69 20.42 25.50 4.54
N ASP A 70 19.73 24.47 4.05
CA ASP A 70 18.28 24.31 4.19
C ASP A 70 17.88 23.00 4.89
N PRO A 71 17.08 23.05 5.97
CA PRO A 71 16.59 21.85 6.63
C PRO A 71 15.72 21.03 5.67
N PRO A 72 15.75 19.68 5.77
CA PRO A 72 15.07 18.77 4.83
C PRO A 72 13.57 19.04 4.71
N ARG A 73 12.93 19.50 5.79
CA ARG A 73 11.51 19.93 5.76
C ARG A 73 11.26 21.07 4.77
N ARG A 74 12.15 22.06 4.69
CA ARG A 74 12.00 23.19 3.76
C ARG A 74 12.17 22.77 2.30
N ARG A 75 13.11 21.85 2.02
CA ARG A 75 13.28 21.29 0.66
C ARG A 75 12.08 20.48 0.19
N VAL A 76 11.47 19.66 1.05
CA VAL A 76 10.23 18.94 0.70
C VAL A 76 9.07 19.92 0.46
N CYS A 77 8.95 20.97 1.29
CA CYS A 77 7.92 21.99 1.13
C CYS A 77 8.12 22.90 -0.09
N GLY A 78 9.38 23.09 -0.54
CA GLY A 78 9.72 23.95 -1.69
C GLY A 78 9.81 23.21 -3.02
N ALA A 79 10.01 21.88 -3.01
CA ALA A 79 10.14 21.09 -4.23
C ALA A 79 8.79 20.92 -4.94
N ALA A 80 8.79 21.07 -6.25
CA ALA A 80 7.64 20.85 -7.10
C ALA A 80 7.99 19.94 -8.29
N GLY A 81 6.97 19.28 -8.85
CA GLY A 81 7.12 18.50 -10.08
C GLY A 81 8.22 17.42 -9.98
N PRO A 82 9.18 17.36 -10.92
CA PRO A 82 10.21 16.32 -10.95
C PRO A 82 11.13 16.27 -9.72
N GLU A 83 11.43 17.43 -9.13
CA GLU A 83 12.30 17.53 -7.96
C GLU A 83 11.67 16.84 -6.75
N LEU A 84 10.37 17.06 -6.52
CA LEU A 84 9.61 16.41 -5.44
C LEU A 84 9.63 14.89 -5.57
N ALA A 85 9.52 14.36 -6.79
CA ALA A 85 9.57 12.92 -7.01
C ALA A 85 10.95 12.33 -6.66
N GLY A 86 12.04 12.99 -7.06
CA GLY A 86 13.40 12.58 -6.70
C GLY A 86 13.63 12.57 -5.19
N VAL A 87 13.16 13.61 -4.50
CA VAL A 87 13.17 13.70 -3.04
C VAL A 87 12.42 12.52 -2.40
N LEU A 88 11.21 12.23 -2.88
CA LEU A 88 10.39 11.13 -2.34
C LEU A 88 11.01 9.76 -2.62
N ASP A 89 11.64 9.57 -3.78
CA ASP A 89 12.36 8.34 -4.10
C ASP A 89 13.58 8.10 -3.20
N ALA A 90 14.29 9.15 -2.83
CA ALA A 90 15.39 9.01 -1.88
C ALA A 90 14.92 8.78 -0.44
N VAL A 91 13.85 9.46 -0.01
CA VAL A 91 13.19 9.16 1.28
C VAL A 91 12.72 7.70 1.32
N ARG A 92 12.21 7.20 0.19
CA ARG A 92 11.75 5.81 0.01
C ARG A 92 12.87 4.79 0.18
N GLN A 93 14.08 5.07 -0.31
CA GLN A 93 15.25 4.20 -0.10
C GLN A 93 15.58 4.02 1.39
N GLN A 94 15.32 5.05 2.20
CA GLN A 94 15.53 5.02 3.66
C GLN A 94 14.24 4.70 4.45
N GLY A 95 13.15 4.39 3.75
CA GLY A 95 11.79 4.36 4.30
C GLY A 95 11.59 3.35 5.43
N GLN A 96 12.19 2.16 5.33
CA GLN A 96 12.11 1.12 6.36
C GLN A 96 12.82 1.56 7.66
N ARG A 97 14.00 2.17 7.56
CA ARG A 97 14.74 2.70 8.72
C ARG A 97 13.96 3.83 9.39
N ILE A 98 13.47 4.78 8.60
CA ILE A 98 12.62 5.88 9.09
C ILE A 98 11.40 5.31 9.80
N TRP A 99 10.69 4.38 9.16
CA TRP A 99 9.49 3.75 9.72
C TRP A 99 9.75 3.09 11.07
N GLN A 100 10.83 2.31 11.17
CA GLN A 100 11.20 1.60 12.38
C GLN A 100 11.60 2.54 13.53
N ALA A 101 12.12 3.72 13.22
CA ALA A 101 12.44 4.75 14.22
C ALA A 101 11.21 5.54 14.71
N LEU A 102 10.11 5.55 13.95
CA LEU A 102 8.88 6.23 14.39
C LEU A 102 8.21 5.50 15.56
N SER A 103 7.65 6.29 16.48
CA SER A 103 6.73 5.79 17.50
C SER A 103 5.46 5.21 16.86
N VAL A 104 4.74 4.34 17.58
CA VAL A 104 3.44 3.81 17.10
C VAL A 104 2.46 4.94 16.79
N ALA A 105 2.43 5.99 17.63
CA ALA A 105 1.57 7.16 17.42
C ALA A 105 1.94 7.92 16.12
N ASP A 106 3.22 8.08 15.83
CA ASP A 106 3.68 8.71 14.59
C ASP A 106 3.38 7.89 13.35
N ARG A 107 3.53 6.56 13.43
CA ARG A 107 3.14 5.66 12.34
C ARG A 107 1.64 5.75 12.07
N GLN A 108 0.80 5.75 13.12
CA GLN A 108 -0.64 5.95 12.98
C GLN A 108 -0.98 7.31 12.36
N ARG A 109 -0.28 8.39 12.77
CA ARG A 109 -0.45 9.73 12.20
C ARG A 109 -0.06 9.77 10.72
N PHE A 110 1.05 9.14 10.34
CA PHE A 110 1.45 8.99 8.94
C PHE A 110 0.39 8.26 8.13
N LEU A 111 -0.10 7.11 8.63
CA LEU A 111 -1.13 6.32 7.96
C LEU A 111 -2.43 7.08 7.76
N ARG A 112 -2.82 7.92 8.74
CA ARG A 112 -4.05 8.70 8.69
C ARG A 112 -3.98 9.89 7.73
N HIS A 113 -2.84 10.58 7.66
CA HIS A 113 -2.77 11.89 7.01
C HIS A 113 -1.89 11.95 5.76
N LEU A 114 -0.85 11.11 5.68
CA LEU A 114 0.19 11.23 4.65
C LEU A 114 0.23 10.03 3.70
N ARG A 115 -0.26 8.87 4.13
CA ARG A 115 -0.21 7.63 3.36
C ARG A 115 -0.79 7.77 1.95
N HIS A 116 -1.92 8.47 1.79
CA HIS A 116 -2.54 8.58 0.48
C HIS A 116 -1.74 9.45 -0.50
N TYR A 117 -1.06 10.48 0.00
CA TYR A 117 -0.13 11.27 -0.80
C TYR A 117 1.11 10.46 -1.14
N TRP A 118 1.69 9.79 -0.14
CA TRP A 118 2.83 8.89 -0.31
C TRP A 118 2.57 7.84 -1.41
N ASP A 119 1.42 7.17 -1.36
CA ASP A 119 1.07 6.12 -2.31
C ASP A 119 0.94 6.63 -3.74
N VAL A 120 0.42 7.84 -3.96
CA VAL A 120 0.28 8.44 -5.30
C VAL A 120 1.64 8.70 -5.96
N HIS A 121 2.64 9.04 -5.16
CA HIS A 121 3.99 9.32 -5.64
C HIS A 121 4.84 8.04 -5.75
N ARG A 122 4.65 7.08 -4.84
CA ARG A 122 5.37 5.82 -4.84
C ARG A 122 4.87 4.86 -5.92
N TYR A 123 3.56 4.66 -6.00
CA TYR A 123 2.95 3.69 -6.90
C TYR A 123 2.62 4.36 -8.23
N ARG A 124 3.63 4.44 -9.09
CA ARG A 124 3.56 5.16 -10.35
C ARG A 124 3.16 4.22 -11.48
N VAL A 125 2.37 4.75 -12.41
CA VAL A 125 1.91 3.99 -13.59
C VAL A 125 2.88 4.18 -14.74
N ALA A 126 2.99 3.17 -15.60
CA ALA A 126 3.78 3.26 -16.83
C ALA A 126 3.23 4.38 -17.74
N PRO A 127 4.09 5.05 -18.55
CA PRO A 127 3.67 6.15 -19.42
C PRO A 127 2.48 5.78 -20.31
N GLN A 128 2.49 4.61 -20.95
CA GLN A 128 1.37 4.18 -21.81
C GLN A 128 0.03 4.04 -21.05
N VAL A 129 0.08 3.66 -19.77
CA VAL A 129 -1.14 3.56 -18.93
C VAL A 129 -1.61 4.98 -18.57
N ALA A 130 -0.69 5.88 -18.21
CA ALA A 130 -1.03 7.27 -17.92
C ALA A 130 -1.71 7.95 -19.13
N GLU A 131 -1.18 7.77 -20.34
CA GLU A 131 -1.73 8.33 -21.58
C GLU A 131 -3.18 7.89 -21.82
N VAL A 132 -3.51 6.61 -21.59
CA VAL A 132 -4.88 6.10 -21.71
C VAL A 132 -5.82 6.78 -20.71
N LEU A 133 -5.40 6.90 -19.44
CA LEU A 133 -6.20 7.55 -18.40
C LEU A 133 -6.43 9.03 -18.72
N GLU A 134 -5.41 9.73 -19.20
CA GLU A 134 -5.52 11.14 -19.59
C GLU A 134 -6.42 11.31 -20.82
N ALA A 135 -6.31 10.44 -21.81
CA ALA A 135 -7.17 10.46 -22.99
C ALA A 135 -8.64 10.24 -22.63
N ARG A 136 -8.94 9.23 -21.81
CA ARG A 136 -10.30 8.93 -21.35
C ARG A 136 -10.89 10.07 -20.50
N GLN A 137 -10.09 10.71 -19.65
CA GLN A 137 -10.53 11.89 -18.89
C GLN A 137 -10.84 13.08 -19.81
N ARG A 138 -9.99 13.33 -20.81
CA ARG A 138 -10.18 14.44 -21.76
C ARG A 138 -11.45 14.28 -22.60
N THR A 139 -11.80 13.06 -22.98
CA THR A 139 -13.04 12.76 -23.71
C THR A 139 -14.27 12.67 -22.80
N GLY A 140 -14.10 12.78 -21.48
CA GLY A 140 -15.18 12.64 -20.50
C GLY A 140 -15.64 11.20 -20.25
N SER A 141 -15.04 10.22 -20.92
CA SER A 141 -15.37 8.80 -20.76
C SER A 141 -14.81 8.16 -19.49
N LEU A 142 -13.87 8.83 -18.80
CA LEU A 142 -13.44 8.50 -17.44
C LEU A 142 -13.66 9.71 -16.52
N GLN A 143 -14.45 9.52 -15.46
CA GLN A 143 -14.64 10.50 -14.39
C GLN A 143 -14.00 9.99 -13.11
N VAL A 144 -13.14 10.81 -12.50
CA VAL A 144 -12.51 10.48 -11.21
C VAL A 144 -13.09 11.38 -10.13
N GLN A 145 -13.60 10.79 -9.05
CA GLN A 145 -14.17 11.57 -7.96
C GLN A 145 -13.71 11.14 -6.57
N ALA A 146 -13.65 12.12 -5.67
CA ALA A 146 -13.46 11.89 -4.25
C ALA A 146 -14.80 11.52 -3.60
N ALA A 147 -14.99 10.24 -3.28
CA ALA A 147 -16.22 9.74 -2.68
C ALA A 147 -15.99 8.47 -1.84
N ARG A 148 -16.96 8.17 -0.97
CA ARG A 148 -17.03 6.94 -0.18
C ARG A 148 -18.31 6.18 -0.53
N LEU A 149 -18.18 4.88 -0.83
CA LEU A 149 -19.33 3.99 -0.96
C LEU A 149 -20.04 3.83 0.39
N LEU A 150 -21.33 4.15 0.43
CA LEU A 150 -22.21 3.98 1.59
C LEU A 150 -22.97 2.66 1.50
N SER A 151 -23.57 2.39 0.34
CA SER A 151 -24.37 1.19 0.09
C SER A 151 -24.33 0.79 -1.38
N ILE A 152 -24.61 -0.49 -1.60
CA ILE A 152 -24.82 -1.10 -2.91
C ILE A 152 -26.09 -1.93 -2.83
N SER A 153 -26.97 -1.79 -3.82
CA SER A 153 -28.12 -2.67 -4.04
C SER A 153 -28.12 -3.17 -5.48
N GLY A 154 -28.65 -4.38 -5.68
CA GLY A 154 -28.93 -4.90 -7.02
C GLY A 154 -30.33 -4.49 -7.46
N GLU A 155 -30.46 -4.01 -8.69
CA GLU A 155 -31.71 -3.62 -9.34
C GLU A 155 -31.75 -4.26 -10.73
N GLY A 156 -32.34 -5.45 -10.82
CA GLY A 156 -32.32 -6.26 -12.05
C GLY A 156 -30.89 -6.64 -12.44
N GLU A 157 -30.50 -6.31 -13.67
CA GLU A 157 -29.14 -6.52 -14.21
C GLU A 157 -28.16 -5.38 -13.85
N THR A 158 -28.59 -4.39 -13.07
CA THR A 158 -27.78 -3.23 -12.71
C THR A 158 -27.50 -3.15 -11.21
N LEU A 159 -26.47 -2.38 -10.86
CA LEU A 159 -26.09 -2.06 -9.48
C LEU A 159 -26.38 -0.59 -9.20
N CYS A 160 -27.06 -0.33 -8.09
CA CYS A 160 -27.30 1.01 -7.58
C CYS A 160 -26.32 1.29 -6.44
N LEU A 161 -25.41 2.24 -6.66
CA LEU A 161 -24.38 2.66 -5.70
C LEU A 161 -24.78 3.97 -5.06
N THR A 162 -24.73 4.04 -3.74
CA THR A 162 -24.87 5.30 -2.99
C THR A 162 -23.50 5.77 -2.52
N LEU A 163 -23.08 6.93 -3.01
CA LEU A 163 -21.77 7.53 -2.75
C LEU A 163 -21.90 8.82 -1.93
N ALA A 164 -21.18 8.92 -0.82
CA ALA A 164 -20.96 10.19 -0.12
C ALA A 164 -19.81 10.95 -0.79
N ARG A 165 -20.08 12.14 -1.33
CA ARG A 165 -19.05 12.95 -1.98
C ARG A 165 -18.19 13.69 -0.95
N ARG A 166 -16.90 13.83 -1.25
CA ARG A 166 -16.01 14.68 -0.47
C ARG A 166 -16.40 16.14 -0.70
N GLY A 167 -16.73 16.86 0.37
CA GLY A 167 -17.30 18.22 0.31
C GLY A 167 -18.80 18.26 0.59
N GLY A 168 -19.43 17.11 0.84
CA GLY A 168 -20.85 17.01 1.20
C GLY A 168 -21.71 16.49 0.06
N GLY A 169 -22.92 16.06 0.42
CA GLY A 169 -23.89 15.49 -0.50
C GLY A 169 -23.76 13.98 -0.70
N VAL A 170 -24.87 13.40 -1.15
CA VAL A 170 -24.99 11.99 -1.52
C VAL A 170 -25.35 11.91 -2.99
N GLN A 171 -24.70 11.02 -3.72
CA GLN A 171 -24.96 10.75 -5.12
C GLN A 171 -25.35 9.28 -5.29
N THR A 172 -26.38 9.02 -6.07
CA THR A 172 -26.73 7.66 -6.51
C THR A 172 -26.22 7.46 -7.94
N LEU A 173 -25.63 6.30 -8.21
CA LEU A 173 -25.15 5.89 -9.52
C LEU A 173 -25.71 4.52 -9.86
N SER A 174 -26.35 4.39 -11.02
CA SER A 174 -26.67 3.08 -11.61
C SER A 174 -25.52 2.68 -12.53
N VAL A 175 -25.00 1.46 -12.37
CA VAL A 175 -23.89 0.92 -13.16
C VAL A 175 -24.12 -0.55 -13.48
N ASP A 176 -23.64 -1.01 -14.63
CA ASP A 176 -23.73 -2.44 -15.00
C ASP A 176 -22.73 -3.29 -14.21
N HIS A 177 -21.56 -2.71 -13.91
CA HIS A 177 -20.46 -3.42 -13.25
C HIS A 177 -19.76 -2.56 -12.21
N LEU A 178 -19.30 -3.21 -11.14
CA LEU A 178 -18.43 -2.64 -10.11
C LEU A 178 -17.15 -3.46 -10.01
N ILE A 179 -16.00 -2.82 -10.30
CA ILE A 179 -14.68 -3.44 -10.17
C ILE A 179 -14.02 -2.94 -8.89
N LEU A 180 -13.70 -3.85 -7.97
CA LEU A 180 -13.07 -3.51 -6.70
C LEU A 180 -11.56 -3.46 -6.83
N THR A 181 -11.00 -2.26 -6.73
CA THR A 181 -9.54 -2.03 -6.72
C THR A 181 -9.07 -1.52 -5.36
N THR A 182 -9.68 -1.99 -4.26
CA THR A 182 -9.43 -1.57 -2.87
C THR A 182 -8.22 -2.24 -2.21
N GLY A 183 -7.41 -2.97 -2.98
CA GLY A 183 -6.17 -3.57 -2.51
C GLY A 183 -6.39 -4.72 -1.52
N PRO A 184 -5.29 -5.31 -1.00
CA PRO A 184 -5.37 -6.41 -0.06
C PRO A 184 -5.98 -5.92 1.27
N ALA A 185 -6.96 -6.65 1.78
CA ALA A 185 -7.65 -6.36 3.02
C ALA A 185 -6.80 -6.70 4.26
N HIS A 186 -5.64 -6.04 4.40
CA HIS A 186 -4.64 -6.34 5.44
C HIS A 186 -5.20 -6.39 6.87
N ARG A 187 -6.17 -5.54 7.19
CA ARG A 187 -6.83 -5.52 8.50
C ARG A 187 -7.58 -6.81 8.84
N ALA A 188 -8.03 -7.54 7.82
CA ALA A 188 -8.76 -8.80 7.96
C ALA A 188 -7.85 -10.00 7.71
N LEU A 189 -6.51 -9.82 7.73
CA LEU A 189 -5.58 -10.89 7.38
C LEU A 189 -5.74 -12.11 8.30
N THR A 190 -5.84 -11.91 9.61
CA THR A 190 -6.05 -13.01 10.58
C THR A 190 -7.36 -13.75 10.33
N ASP A 191 -8.37 -13.05 9.81
CA ASP A 191 -9.71 -13.60 9.56
C ASP A 191 -9.89 -14.09 8.11
N SER A 192 -8.87 -13.94 7.26
CA SER A 192 -9.01 -14.13 5.82
C SER A 192 -9.13 -15.59 5.38
N GLN A 193 -8.59 -16.52 6.17
CA GLN A 193 -8.62 -17.95 5.85
C GLN A 193 -8.59 -18.83 7.11
N PRO A 194 -9.15 -20.06 7.05
CA PRO A 194 -9.26 -20.95 8.23
C PRO A 194 -7.93 -21.21 8.95
N PHE A 195 -6.83 -21.34 8.21
CA PHE A 195 -5.50 -21.57 8.79
C PHE A 195 -5.02 -20.39 9.65
N LEU A 196 -5.14 -19.15 9.15
CA LEU A 196 -4.73 -17.95 9.90
C LEU A 196 -5.64 -17.70 11.10
N GLN A 197 -6.94 -17.97 10.95
CA GLN A 197 -7.89 -17.89 12.05
C GLN A 197 -7.52 -18.88 13.16
N ASP A 198 -7.12 -20.10 12.81
CA ASP A 198 -6.71 -21.12 13.78
C ASP A 198 -5.42 -20.74 14.50
N LEU A 199 -4.40 -20.25 13.78
CA LEU A 199 -3.17 -19.74 14.38
C LEU A 199 -3.43 -18.57 15.34
N ALA A 200 -4.29 -17.62 14.93
CA ALA A 200 -4.66 -16.48 15.77
C ALA A 200 -5.44 -16.93 17.02
N ARG A 201 -6.38 -17.87 16.87
CA ARG A 201 -7.14 -18.44 17.99
C ARG A 201 -6.26 -19.16 19.01
N ARG A 202 -5.19 -19.82 18.54
CA ARG A 202 -4.17 -20.46 19.38
C ARG A 202 -3.16 -19.48 19.98
N GLY A 203 -3.24 -18.19 19.64
CA GLY A 203 -2.31 -17.17 20.10
C GLY A 203 -0.90 -17.28 19.51
N LEU A 204 -0.73 -17.99 18.39
CA LEU A 204 0.58 -18.15 17.71
C LEU A 204 0.93 -16.95 16.82
N ILE A 205 -0.08 -16.22 16.36
CA ILE A 205 0.04 -14.98 15.60
C ILE A 205 -0.99 -13.99 16.13
N ARG A 206 -0.76 -12.70 15.93
CA ARG A 206 -1.77 -11.65 16.16
C ARG A 206 -1.62 -10.53 15.15
N ALA A 207 -2.70 -9.77 14.95
CA ALA A 207 -2.67 -8.59 14.08
C ALA A 207 -1.78 -7.50 14.70
N ASP A 208 -1.07 -6.73 13.87
CA ASP A 208 -0.28 -5.61 14.36
C ASP A 208 -1.16 -4.40 14.77
N ALA A 209 -0.64 -3.56 15.67
CA ALA A 209 -1.35 -2.40 16.20
C ALA A 209 -1.75 -1.32 15.16
N LEU A 210 -1.22 -1.40 13.93
CA LEU A 210 -1.52 -0.47 12.84
C LEU A 210 -2.53 -1.05 11.84
N GLY A 211 -2.88 -2.34 11.96
CA GLY A 211 -3.80 -3.03 11.05
C GLY A 211 -3.24 -3.17 9.63
N MET A 212 -1.93 -3.39 9.50
CA MET A 212 -1.22 -3.57 8.23
C MET A 212 -0.79 -5.02 7.97
N GLY A 213 -0.97 -5.92 8.91
CA GLY A 213 -0.67 -7.34 8.81
C GLY A 213 -0.56 -8.00 10.18
N LEU A 214 0.43 -8.87 10.33
CA LEU A 214 0.75 -9.59 11.56
C LEU A 214 1.81 -8.84 12.37
N GLU A 215 1.74 -8.97 13.68
CA GLU A 215 2.79 -8.49 14.57
C GLU A 215 4.00 -9.41 14.51
N VAL A 216 5.16 -8.81 14.22
CA VAL A 216 6.43 -9.52 14.08
C VAL A 216 7.56 -8.73 14.75
N ASP A 217 8.59 -9.46 15.17
CA ASP A 217 9.81 -8.86 15.71
C ASP A 217 10.77 -8.34 14.61
N SER A 218 11.96 -7.87 15.00
CA SER A 218 12.99 -7.38 14.06
C SER A 218 13.54 -8.43 13.11
N ARG A 219 13.34 -9.72 13.40
CA ARG A 219 13.77 -10.86 12.58
C ARG A 219 12.60 -11.49 11.82
N SER A 220 11.46 -10.79 11.78
CA SER A 220 10.24 -11.25 11.12
C SER A 220 9.65 -12.54 11.68
N ARG A 221 9.90 -12.81 12.96
CA ARG A 221 9.21 -13.89 13.70
C ARG A 221 7.88 -13.37 14.21
N ALA A 222 6.82 -14.14 14.05
CA ALA A 222 5.51 -13.80 14.58
C ALA A 222 5.58 -13.68 16.11
N VAL A 223 4.90 -12.67 16.64
CA VAL A 223 4.79 -12.48 18.09
C VAL A 223 3.58 -13.27 18.58
N ALA A 224 3.84 -14.28 19.40
CA ALA A 224 2.81 -15.04 20.10
C ALA A 224 2.22 -14.25 21.28
N GLU A 225 1.07 -14.69 21.77
CA GLU A 225 0.50 -14.18 23.02
C GLU A 225 1.41 -14.47 24.21
N PRO A 226 1.47 -13.61 25.26
CA PRO A 226 2.46 -13.74 26.34
C PRO A 226 2.48 -15.07 27.10
N HIS A 227 1.38 -15.84 27.04
CA HIS A 227 1.19 -17.12 27.72
C HIS A 227 1.29 -18.33 26.78
N VAL A 228 1.65 -18.11 25.50
CA VAL A 228 1.79 -19.14 24.48
C VAL A 228 3.28 -19.31 24.17
N GLU A 229 3.74 -20.55 24.15
CA GLU A 229 5.10 -20.87 23.72
C GLU A 229 5.30 -20.44 22.26
N ALA A 230 6.26 -19.55 22.02
CA ALA A 230 6.50 -19.00 20.71
C ALA A 230 7.09 -20.07 19.77
N LEU A 231 6.33 -20.48 18.77
CA LEU A 231 6.82 -21.31 17.67
C LEU A 231 7.65 -20.47 16.68
N PRO A 232 8.59 -21.07 15.93
CA PRO A 232 9.40 -20.38 14.93
C PRO A 232 8.60 -20.06 13.66
N VAL A 233 7.51 -19.31 13.80
CA VAL A 233 6.71 -18.83 12.67
C VAL A 233 7.38 -17.60 12.08
N LEU A 234 7.85 -17.72 10.85
CA LEU A 234 8.45 -16.61 10.09
C LEU A 234 7.42 -16.03 9.10
N VAL A 235 7.42 -14.71 8.96
CA VAL A 235 6.43 -13.99 8.12
C VAL A 235 7.14 -13.26 6.98
N ALA A 236 7.01 -13.77 5.76
CA ALA A 236 7.59 -13.11 4.60
C ALA A 236 6.61 -12.11 3.94
N GLY A 237 7.14 -10.94 3.56
CA GLY A 237 6.48 -10.01 2.64
C GLY A 237 5.37 -9.15 3.29
N PRO A 238 4.32 -8.79 2.53
CA PRO A 238 3.30 -7.81 2.94
C PRO A 238 2.64 -8.03 4.29
N ALA A 239 2.61 -9.26 4.79
CA ALA A 239 2.06 -9.57 6.12
C ALA A 239 2.90 -8.97 7.26
N ALA A 240 4.17 -8.64 7.06
CA ALA A 240 5.06 -8.09 8.09
C ALA A 240 5.11 -6.54 8.12
N ARG A 241 4.28 -5.86 7.32
CA ARG A 241 4.35 -4.40 7.10
C ARG A 241 4.22 -3.57 8.36
N GLY A 242 3.49 -4.02 9.37
CA GLY A 242 3.39 -3.33 10.66
C GLY A 242 4.77 -2.92 11.21
N ARG A 243 5.72 -3.84 11.12
CA ARG A 243 7.10 -3.68 11.60
C ARG A 243 8.03 -2.98 10.60
N PHE A 244 8.00 -3.41 9.34
CA PHE A 244 9.00 -3.00 8.34
C PHE A 244 8.53 -1.84 7.43
N GLY A 245 7.25 -1.48 7.50
CA GLY A 245 6.64 -0.41 6.73
C GLY A 245 6.39 -0.83 5.30
N GLU A 246 7.34 -0.52 4.41
CA GLU A 246 7.20 -0.74 2.99
C GLU A 246 7.66 -2.13 2.57
N LEU A 247 6.69 -3.02 2.29
CA LEU A 247 6.92 -4.38 1.78
C LEU A 247 5.93 -4.73 0.66
N MET A 248 5.65 -3.79 -0.24
CA MET A 248 4.80 -4.02 -1.41
C MET A 248 5.53 -3.82 -2.74
N GLY A 249 6.68 -3.13 -2.72
CA GLY A 249 7.54 -2.97 -3.91
C GLY A 249 8.59 -4.05 -4.00
N LEU A 250 8.93 -4.46 -5.22
CA LEU A 250 9.82 -5.59 -5.49
C LEU A 250 11.17 -5.53 -4.75
N PRO A 251 11.92 -4.40 -4.72
CA PRO A 251 13.24 -4.38 -4.08
C PRO A 251 13.15 -4.68 -2.58
N GLN A 252 12.25 -3.99 -1.87
CA GLN A 252 12.09 -4.18 -0.42
C GLN A 252 11.56 -5.57 -0.07
N VAL A 253 10.66 -6.13 -0.90
CA VAL A 253 10.14 -7.49 -0.69
C VAL A 253 11.23 -8.53 -0.90
N ALA A 254 12.09 -8.34 -1.90
CA ALA A 254 13.21 -9.25 -2.18
C ALA A 254 14.24 -9.25 -1.04
N ASP A 255 14.65 -8.07 -0.58
CA ASP A 255 15.59 -7.93 0.54
C ASP A 255 15.01 -8.59 1.81
N HIS A 256 13.74 -8.30 2.14
CA HIS A 256 13.06 -8.91 3.27
C HIS A 256 12.94 -10.43 3.14
N ALA A 257 12.66 -10.95 1.94
CA ALA A 257 12.59 -12.39 1.71
C ALA A 257 13.94 -13.06 1.93
N ALA A 258 15.04 -12.44 1.52
CA ALA A 258 16.39 -12.94 1.76
C ALA A 258 16.74 -12.95 3.26
N ASP A 259 16.37 -11.90 4.00
CA ASP A 259 16.51 -11.84 5.46
C ASP A 259 15.72 -12.95 6.16
N VAL A 260 14.47 -13.17 5.75
CA VAL A 260 13.62 -14.24 6.29
C VAL A 260 14.19 -15.62 5.97
N ALA A 261 14.67 -15.85 4.75
CA ALA A 261 15.31 -17.10 4.36
C ALA A 261 16.55 -17.39 5.22
N THR A 262 17.35 -16.36 5.50
CA THR A 262 18.47 -16.45 6.44
C THR A 262 18.02 -16.87 7.84
N GLN A 263 16.95 -16.27 8.36
CA GLN A 263 16.40 -16.68 9.68
C GLN A 263 15.87 -18.12 9.67
N ALA A 264 15.29 -18.57 8.56
CA ALA A 264 14.83 -19.94 8.41
C ALA A 264 16.00 -20.93 8.46
N LEU A 265 17.09 -20.68 7.73
CA LEU A 265 18.29 -21.51 7.75
C LEU A 265 18.91 -21.59 9.15
N LEU A 266 19.02 -20.45 9.83
CA LEU A 266 19.52 -20.39 11.21
C LEU A 266 18.65 -21.21 12.18
N THR A 267 17.33 -21.11 12.03
CA THR A 267 16.38 -21.85 12.88
C THR A 267 16.47 -23.36 12.63
N LEU A 268 16.76 -23.78 11.40
CA LEU A 268 16.93 -25.18 11.03
C LEU A 268 18.36 -25.71 11.29
N GLY A 269 19.29 -24.85 11.74
CA GLY A 269 20.69 -25.23 11.93
C GLY A 269 21.46 -25.51 10.64
N ILE A 270 21.01 -24.97 9.50
CA ILE A 270 21.64 -25.18 8.19
C ILE A 270 22.72 -24.10 7.96
N PRO A 271 23.97 -24.48 7.64
CA PRO A 271 25.05 -23.53 7.34
C PRO A 271 24.73 -22.64 6.12
N GLN A 272 25.03 -21.34 6.22
CA GLN A 272 24.77 -20.36 5.16
C GLN A 272 25.58 -20.57 3.87
N ASP A 273 26.67 -21.36 3.92
CA ASP A 273 27.49 -21.68 2.74
C ASP A 273 26.82 -22.68 1.77
N SER A 274 25.62 -23.16 2.10
CA SER A 274 24.79 -23.96 1.22
C SER A 274 24.20 -23.05 0.12
N ARG A 275 25.03 -22.66 -0.87
CA ARG A 275 24.56 -21.93 -2.05
C ARG A 275 23.33 -22.63 -2.63
N CYS A 276 22.28 -21.87 -2.94
CA CYS A 276 21.19 -22.36 -3.79
C CYS A 276 21.82 -23.08 -5.00
N PRO A 277 21.42 -24.32 -5.31
CA PRO A 277 21.80 -24.91 -6.58
C PRO A 277 21.32 -23.97 -7.68
N ALA A 278 22.26 -23.44 -8.45
CA ALA A 278 21.95 -22.73 -9.68
C ALA A 278 21.34 -23.78 -10.62
N TYR A 279 20.02 -23.74 -10.77
CA TYR A 279 19.31 -24.44 -11.84
C TYR A 279 19.26 -23.55 -13.08
#